data_AF-A0A3N5MGA7-F1
#
_entry.id   AF-A0A3N5MGA7-F1
#
_cell.length_a   1.000
_cell.length_b   1.000
_cell.length_c   1.000
_cell.angle_alpha   90.00
_cell.angle_beta   90.00
_cell.angle_gamma   90.00
#
_symmetry.space_group_name_H-M   'P 1'
#
loop_
_entity.id
_entity.type
_entity.pdbx_description
1 polymer ?
#
loop_
_entity_poly.entity_id
_entity_poly.type
_entity_poly.pdbx_seq_one_letter_code
_entity_poly.pdbx_strand_id
1 'polypeptide(L)' 'MAFRCKYMEGCPMYNYLTTSVRIIELQPYVEEYCLNEEHHRECARYKKRAQGKVPPDNLLPNGTALKS' A
#
# COMPACT_ATOMS: atom_id res chain seq x y z
N MET A 1 -12.16 -3.78 -16.24
CA MET A 1 -11.65 -2.54 -15.60
C MET A 1 -10.35 -2.87 -14.88
N ALA A 2 -9.36 -1.98 -14.89
CA ALA A 2 -8.21 -2.11 -14.00
C ALA A 2 -8.69 -1.95 -12.55
N PHE A 3 -8.45 -2.93 -11.70
CA PHE A 3 -8.78 -2.84 -10.28
C PHE A 3 -7.94 -1.73 -9.64
N ARG A 4 -8.53 -0.95 -8.74
CA ARG A 4 -7.82 0.10 -8.02
C ARG A 4 -8.27 0.11 -6.57
N CYS A 5 -7.31 -0.04 -5.66
CA CYS A 5 -7.59 0.01 -4.23
C CYS A 5 -8.24 1.35 -3.85
N LYS A 6 -9.44 1.31 -3.23
CA LYS A 6 -10.19 2.50 -2.78
C LYS A 6 -9.44 3.39 -1.79
N TYR A 7 -8.40 2.87 -1.14
CA TYR A 7 -7.60 3.61 -0.17
C TYR A 7 -6.30 4.16 -0.75
N MET A 8 -6.06 3.98 -2.05
CA MET A 8 -4.81 4.36 -2.73
C MET A 8 -4.51 5.86 -2.58
N GLU A 9 -5.48 6.74 -2.84
CA GLU A 9 -5.31 8.20 -2.74
C GLU A 9 -5.06 8.69 -1.30
N GLY A 10 -5.57 7.97 -0.29
CA GLY A 10 -5.38 8.30 1.12
C GLY A 10 -4.30 7.47 1.81
N CYS A 11 -3.50 6.72 1.05
CA CYS A 11 -2.51 5.83 1.64
C CYS A 11 -1.20 6.60 1.89
N PRO A 12 -0.70 6.66 3.14
CA PRO A 12 0.62 7.23 3.44
C PRO A 12 1.75 6.69 2.56
N MET A 13 1.68 5.41 2.19
CA MET A 13 2.62 4.79 1.25
C MET A 13 2.62 5.47 -0.13
N TYR A 14 1.46 5.92 -0.59
CA TYR A 14 1.32 6.61 -1.87
C TYR A 14 1.94 8.02 -1.83
N ASN A 15 1.93 8.67 -0.67
CA ASN A 15 2.68 9.90 -0.46
C ASN A 15 4.20 9.66 -0.49
N TYR A 16 4.69 8.50 -0.03
CA TYR A 16 6.11 8.18 -0.19
C TYR A 16 6.51 7.94 -1.65
N LEU A 17 5.56 7.56 -2.52
CA LEU A 17 5.76 7.45 -3.98
C LEU A 17 5.83 8.81 -4.68
N THR A 18 5.43 9.93 -4.08
CA THR A 18 5.60 11.23 -4.74
C THR A 18 6.99 11.84 -4.48
N THR A 19 7.70 11.35 -3.45
CA THR A 19 9.11 11.64 -3.20
C THR A 19 10.02 10.70 -3.98
N SER A 20 10.76 11.25 -4.95
CA SER A 20 11.44 10.57 -6.07
C SER A 20 12.38 9.40 -5.75
N VAL A 21 12.84 9.26 -4.50
CA VAL A 21 13.82 8.21 -4.13
C VAL A 21 13.14 6.85 -3.88
N ARG A 22 11.90 6.85 -3.37
CA ARG A 22 11.21 5.62 -2.95
C ARG A 22 10.24 5.06 -4.00
N ILE A 23 10.14 5.73 -5.15
CA ILE A 23 9.27 5.31 -6.27
C ILE A 23 9.62 3.90 -6.71
N ILE A 24 10.89 3.65 -7.00
CA ILE A 24 11.35 2.38 -7.57
C ILE A 24 11.13 1.22 -6.58
N GLU A 25 11.36 1.45 -5.29
CA GLU A 25 11.19 0.41 -4.26
C GLU A 25 9.74 0.11 -3.94
N LEU A 26 8.86 1.12 -4.03
CA LEU A 26 7.46 1.02 -3.61
C LEU A 26 6.51 0.73 -4.79
N GLN A 27 6.92 0.94 -6.03
CA GLN A 27 6.13 0.69 -7.23
C GLN A 27 5.68 -0.78 -7.38
N PRO A 28 6.53 -1.80 -7.15
CA PRO A 28 6.10 -3.20 -7.22
C PRO A 28 4.97 -3.50 -6.25
N TYR A 29 5.01 -2.93 -5.04
CA TYR A 29 3.95 -3.11 -4.05
C TYR A 29 2.63 -2.47 -4.47
N VAL A 30 2.66 -1.38 -5.24
CA VAL A 30 1.44 -0.77 -5.79
C VAL A 30 0.83 -1.65 -6.86
N GLU A 31 1.65 -2.14 -7.79
CA GLU A 31 1.18 -3.00 -8.87
C GLU A 31 0.62 -4.30 -8.30
N GLU A 32 1.35 -4.91 -7.37
CA GLU A 32 0.98 -6.18 -6.77
C GLU A 32 -0.20 -6.07 -5.82
N TYR A 33 -0.30 -5.06 -4.95
CA TYR A 33 -1.34 -5.01 -3.92
C TYR A 33 -2.43 -3.97 -4.15
N CYS A 34 -2.21 -2.95 -4.99
CA CYS A 34 -3.21 -1.91 -5.22
C CYS A 34 -3.91 -2.03 -6.57
N LEU A 35 -3.27 -2.64 -7.58
CA LEU A 35 -3.81 -2.82 -8.93
C LEU A 35 -4.30 -4.26 -9.21
N ASN A 36 -4.05 -5.20 -8.31
CA ASN A 36 -4.52 -6.57 -8.40
C ASN A 36 -5.69 -6.82 -7.43
N GLU A 37 -6.84 -7.23 -7.97
CA GLU A 37 -8.05 -7.50 -7.18
C GLU A 37 -7.89 -8.68 -6.21
N GLU A 38 -7.05 -9.66 -6.53
CA GLU A 38 -6.83 -10.83 -5.67
C GLU A 38 -5.94 -10.45 -4.48
N HIS A 39 -4.78 -9.87 -4.78
CA HIS A 39 -3.76 -9.54 -3.78
C HIS A 39 -4.12 -8.31 -2.92
N HIS A 40 -5.03 -7.43 -3.34
CA HIS A 40 -5.39 -6.27 -2.50
C HIS A 40 -5.98 -6.67 -1.14
N ARG A 41 -6.67 -7.82 -1.10
CA ARG A 41 -7.22 -8.36 0.16
C ARG A 41 -6.12 -8.85 1.08
N GLU A 42 -4.96 -9.19 0.53
CA GLU A 42 -3.81 -9.68 1.27
C GLU A 42 -2.99 -8.55 1.87
N CYS A 43 -3.08 -7.35 1.30
CA CYS A 43 -2.40 -6.14 1.77
C CYS A 43 -2.62 -5.92 3.27
N ALA A 44 -1.53 -5.92 4.05
CA ALA A 44 -1.57 -5.75 5.49
C ALA A 44 -2.19 -4.40 5.90
N ARG A 45 -1.95 -3.35 5.10
CA ARG A 45 -2.56 -2.03 5.31
C ARG A 45 -4.07 -2.07 5.07
N TYR A 46 -4.52 -2.76 4.02
CA TYR A 46 -5.94 -2.95 3.72
C TYR A 46 -6.64 -3.71 4.83
N LYS A 47 -6.06 -4.82 5.30
CA LYS A 47 -6.59 -5.62 6.43
C LYS A 47 -6.77 -4.76 7.69
N LYS A 48 -5.81 -3.89 8.03
CA LYS A 48 -5.95 -2.98 9.17
C LYS A 48 -7.09 -1.97 8.98
N ARG A 49 -7.21 -1.36 7.80
CA ARG A 49 -8.31 -0.43 7.50
C ARG A 49 -9.67 -1.12 7.53
N ALA A 50 -9.77 -2.34 7.02
CA ALA A 50 -10.98 -3.17 7.09
C ALA A 50 -11.38 -3.51 8.54
N GLN A 51 -10.40 -3.57 9.46
CA GLN A 51 -10.63 -3.72 10.90
C GLN A 51 -10.93 -2.39 11.63
N GLY A 52 -11.08 -1.26 10.90
CA GLY A 52 -11.26 0.07 11.49
C GLY A 52 -9.99 0.65 12.13
N LYS A 53 -8.82 0.03 11.92
CA LYS A 53 -7.53 0.48 12.46
C LYS A 53 -6.78 1.32 11.43
N VAL A 54 -6.06 2.34 11.90
CA VAL A 54 -5.13 3.10 11.07
C VAL A 54 -3.83 2.31 10.93
N PRO A 55 -3.38 1.96 9.71
CA PRO A 55 -2.11 1.29 9.52
C PRO A 55 -0.96 2.26 9.85
N PRO A 56 0.12 1.78 10.48
CA PRO A 56 1.31 2.60 10.72
C PRO A 56 1.90 3.13 9.41
N ASP A 57 2.52 4.29 9.43
CA ASP A 57 3.09 4.91 8.22
C ASP A 57 4.21 4.07 7.60
N ASN A 58 4.99 3.38 8.42
CA ASN A 58 6.06 2.49 7.98
C ASN A 58 5.57 1.08 7.58
N LEU A 59 4.29 0.74 7.70
CA LEU A 59 3.80 -0.60 7.33
C LEU A 59 3.69 -0.73 5.82
N LEU A 60 4.40 -1.67 5.21
CA LEU A 60 4.32 -1.98 3.78
C LEU A 60 3.16 -2.93 3.46
N PRO A 61 2.70 -3.02 2.19
CA PRO A 61 1.58 -3.88 1.80
C PRO A 61 1.79 -5.37 2.07
N ASN A 62 3.02 -5.85 1.96
CA ASN A 62 3.42 -7.22 2.34
C ASN A 62 3.45 -7.47 3.86
N GLY A 63 3.23 -6.44 4.69
CA GLY A 63 3.25 -6.55 6.15
C GLY A 63 4.60 -6.31 6.80
N THR A 64 5.67 -6.05 6.04
CA THR A 64 6.96 -5.66 6.61
C THR A 64 6.95 -4.18 7.02
N ALA A 65 7.87 -3.80 7.89
CA ALA A 65 8.12 -2.40 8.18
C ALA A 65 9.18 -1.85 7.22
N LEU A 66 8.91 -0.69 6.63
CA LEU A 66 9.88 0.14 5.94
C LEU A 66 10.94 0.53 6.98
N LYS A 67 12.09 -0.15 6.95
CA LYS A 67 13.25 0.23 7.76
C LYS A 67 13.76 1.56 7.21
N SER A 68 13.86 2.54 8.10
CA SER A 68 14.39 3.85 7.77
C SER A 68 15.88 3.82 7.47
#